data_AF-A0A850MN46-F1
#
_entry.id   AF-A0A850MN46-F1
#
_cell.length_a   1.000
_cell.length_b   1.000
_cell.length_c   1.000
_cell.angle_alpha   90.00
_cell.angle_beta   90.00
_cell.angle_gamma   90.00
#
_symmetry.space_group_name_H-M   'P 1'
#
loop_
_entity.id
_entity.type
_entity.pdbx_description
1 polymer ?
#
loop_
_entity_poly.entity_id
_entity_poly.type
_entity_poly.pdbx_seq_one_letter_code
_entity_poly.pdbx_strand_id
1 'polypeptide(L)'
;MANDETEIKEFVEQYIKVLTSGKTKFIEENVDIQAMYEKDGEIFGKWGLSKKMSVEEYAERFKSTLSMMRRGWDKTFVLDSFEIKGDEAIIQINAEGMKSRGQPLILKKIENKWKLIWIPTWSF
;
A
#
# COMPACT_ATOMS: atom_id res chain seq x y z
N MET A 1 -5.03 20.96 -6.69
CA MET A 1 -4.14 20.15 -7.56
C MET A 1 -2.70 20.14 -7.05
N ALA A 2 -2.01 21.28 -6.81
CA ALA A 2 -0.65 21.28 -6.25
C ALA A 2 -0.50 20.75 -4.80
N ASN A 3 -1.61 20.63 -4.04
CA ASN A 3 -1.59 20.15 -2.66
C ASN A 3 -1.64 18.61 -2.54
N ASP A 4 -2.41 17.94 -3.41
CA ASP A 4 -2.60 16.50 -3.34
C ASP A 4 -1.34 15.73 -3.73
N GLU A 5 -0.64 16.19 -4.77
CA GLU A 5 0.61 15.57 -5.20
C GLU A 5 1.69 15.63 -4.12
N THR A 6 1.84 16.78 -3.46
CA THR A 6 2.77 16.94 -2.33
C THR A 6 2.38 16.03 -1.16
N GLU A 7 1.10 16.02 -0.77
CA GLU A 7 0.62 15.18 0.34
C GLU A 7 0.86 13.68 0.07
N ILE A 8 0.61 13.22 -1.16
CA ILE A 8 0.85 11.82 -1.53
C ILE A 8 2.36 11.51 -1.56
N LYS A 9 3.20 12.41 -2.07
CA LYS A 9 4.66 12.21 -2.05
C LYS A 9 5.19 12.12 -0.62
N GLU A 10 4.77 13.03 0.25
CA GLU A 10 5.10 12.99 1.68
C GLU A 10 4.62 11.68 2.33
N PHE A 11 3.41 11.22 1.99
CA PHE A 11 2.91 9.93 2.44
C PHE A 11 3.84 8.80 2.03
N VAL A 12 4.21 8.72 0.75
CA VAL A 12 5.02 7.63 0.21
C VAL A 12 6.42 7.64 0.82
N GLU A 13 7.01 8.81 1.03
CA GLU A 13 8.30 8.95 1.74
C GLU A 13 8.20 8.44 3.19
N GLN A 14 7.13 8.79 3.92
CA GLN A 14 6.91 8.28 5.28
C GLN A 14 6.64 6.78 5.29
N TYR A 15 5.86 6.27 4.34
CA TYR A 15 5.62 4.84 4.16
C TYR A 15 6.94 4.06 4.00
N ILE A 16 7.81 4.53 3.11
CA ILE A 16 9.15 3.96 2.89
C ILE A 16 9.99 4.04 4.18
N LYS A 17 10.04 5.19 4.85
CA LYS A 17 10.77 5.38 6.11
C LYS A 17 10.28 4.45 7.23
N VAL A 18 8.99 4.15 7.25
CA VAL A 18 8.38 3.27 8.24
C VAL A 18 8.70 1.81 7.97
N LEU A 19 8.66 1.38 6.70
CA LEU A 19 9.09 0.04 6.31
C LEU A 19 10.56 -0.21 6.68
N THR A 20 11.42 0.80 6.53
CA THR A 20 12.87 0.68 6.83
C THR A 20 13.22 0.75 8.32
N SER A 21 12.47 1.52 9.11
CA SER A 21 12.66 1.66 10.57
C SER A 21 11.96 0.60 11.40
N GLY A 22 10.96 -0.08 10.82
CA GLY A 22 10.19 -1.13 11.47
C GLY A 22 9.12 -0.65 12.46
N LYS A 23 8.80 0.64 12.45
CA LYS A 23 7.75 1.25 13.30
C LYS A 23 6.46 1.43 12.50
N THR A 24 5.71 0.34 12.26
CA THR A 24 4.54 0.27 11.35
C THR A 24 3.33 1.12 11.74
N LYS A 25 3.34 1.74 12.92
CA LYS A 25 2.23 2.55 13.45
C LYS A 25 1.69 3.58 12.45
N PHE A 26 2.57 4.26 11.71
CA PHE A 26 2.14 5.21 10.67
C PHE A 26 1.29 4.54 9.58
N ILE A 27 1.69 3.35 9.11
CA ILE A 27 0.95 2.61 8.08
C ILE A 27 -0.40 2.18 8.65
N GLU A 28 -0.43 1.68 9.88
CA GLU A 28 -1.66 1.24 10.57
C GLU A 28 -2.68 2.38 10.76
N GLU A 29 -2.22 3.60 11.02
CA GLU A 29 -3.08 4.78 11.17
C GLU A 29 -3.57 5.37 9.83
N ASN A 30 -2.88 5.03 8.74
CA ASN A 30 -3.08 5.63 7.42
C ASN A 30 -3.51 4.62 6.34
N VAL A 31 -3.84 3.41 6.74
CA VAL A 31 -4.47 2.40 5.89
C VAL A 31 -5.98 2.36 6.15
N ASP A 32 -6.75 2.12 5.10
CA ASP A 32 -8.15 1.77 5.22
C ASP A 32 -8.31 0.29 4.84
N ILE A 33 -8.41 -0.57 5.86
CA ILE A 33 -8.46 -2.03 5.66
C ILE A 33 -9.74 -2.46 4.93
N GLN A 34 -10.85 -1.78 5.18
CA GLN A 34 -12.12 -2.08 4.50
C GLN A 34 -11.98 -1.78 3.00
N ALA A 35 -11.46 -0.60 2.65
CA ALA A 35 -11.21 -0.23 1.26
C ALA A 35 -10.16 -1.14 0.60
N MET A 36 -9.12 -1.56 1.33
CA MET A 36 -8.16 -2.57 0.84
C MET A 36 -8.83 -3.90 0.50
N TYR A 37 -9.67 -4.39 1.40
CA TYR A 37 -10.41 -5.65 1.22
C TYR A 37 -11.32 -5.58 -0.01
N GLU A 38 -12.02 -4.47 -0.19
CA GLU A 38 -12.86 -4.22 -1.37
C GLU A 38 -12.02 -4.16 -2.65
N LYS A 39 -10.89 -3.43 -2.63
CA LYS A 39 -10.00 -3.29 -3.79
C LYS A 39 -9.37 -4.62 -4.19
N ASP A 40 -9.01 -5.48 -3.22
CA ASP A 40 -8.56 -6.85 -3.47
C ASP A 40 -9.62 -7.67 -4.22
N GLY A 41 -10.88 -7.53 -3.81
CA GLY A 41 -12.01 -8.17 -4.46
C GLY A 41 -12.26 -7.66 -5.88
N GLU A 42 -12.08 -6.35 -6.11
CA GLU A 42 -12.18 -5.71 -7.42
C GLU A 42 -11.09 -6.22 -8.38
N ILE A 43 -9.83 -6.23 -7.94
CA ILE A 43 -8.68 -6.58 -8.79
C ILE A 43 -8.65 -8.08 -9.10
N PHE A 44 -8.86 -8.94 -8.09
CA PHE A 44 -8.65 -10.38 -8.23
C PHE A 44 -9.93 -11.19 -8.37
N GLY A 45 -11.10 -10.58 -8.14
CA GLY A 45 -12.39 -11.26 -8.24
C GLY A 45 -12.42 -12.54 -7.39
N LYS A 46 -12.67 -13.68 -8.03
CA LYS A 46 -12.70 -15.01 -7.38
C LYS A 46 -11.37 -15.48 -6.81
N TRP A 47 -10.25 -14.85 -7.20
CA TRP A 47 -8.91 -15.20 -6.76
C TRP A 47 -8.43 -14.35 -5.59
N GLY A 48 -9.17 -13.29 -5.23
CA GLY A 48 -8.83 -12.39 -4.15
C GLY A 48 -8.83 -13.09 -2.79
N LEU A 49 -7.96 -12.63 -1.91
CA LEU A 49 -7.96 -13.03 -0.50
C LEU A 49 -9.27 -12.61 0.16
N SER A 50 -9.82 -11.46 -0.21
CA SER A 50 -11.11 -10.95 0.29
C SER A 50 -12.32 -11.85 -0.02
N LYS A 51 -12.20 -12.82 -0.92
CA LYS A 51 -13.26 -13.82 -1.14
C LYS A 51 -13.15 -15.06 -0.25
N LYS A 52 -12.01 -15.25 0.41
CA LYS A 52 -11.67 -16.47 1.16
C LYS A 52 -11.61 -16.25 2.66
N MET A 53 -11.68 -15.01 3.12
CA MET A 53 -11.50 -14.64 4.52
C MET A 53 -12.36 -13.42 4.86
N SER A 54 -12.61 -13.20 6.15
CA SER A 54 -13.30 -12.00 6.64
C SER A 54 -12.39 -10.76 6.57
N VAL A 55 -12.95 -9.58 6.80
CA VAL A 55 -12.19 -8.32 6.87
C VAL A 55 -11.19 -8.35 8.03
N GLU A 56 -11.57 -8.95 9.16
CA GLU A 56 -10.71 -9.11 10.34
C GLU A 56 -9.51 -10.03 10.04
N GLU A 57 -9.77 -11.15 9.36
CA GLU A 57 -8.70 -12.06 8.91
C GLU A 57 -7.78 -11.39 7.89
N TYR A 58 -8.35 -10.58 7.00
CA TYR A 58 -7.59 -9.77 6.05
C TYR A 58 -6.70 -8.75 6.76
N ALA A 59 -7.20 -8.10 7.83
CA ALA A 59 -6.43 -7.17 8.65
C ALA A 59 -5.20 -7.84 9.30
N GLU A 60 -5.37 -9.06 9.83
CA GLU A 60 -4.28 -9.84 10.40
C GLU A 60 -3.28 -10.28 9.32
N ARG A 61 -3.77 -10.67 8.14
CA ARG A 61 -2.92 -10.99 6.98
C ARG A 61 -2.11 -9.78 6.52
N PHE A 62 -2.71 -8.59 6.54
CA PHE A 62 -2.04 -7.33 6.21
C PHE A 62 -0.87 -7.04 7.16
N LYS A 63 -1.07 -7.14 8.49
CA LYS A 63 0.01 -6.98 9.47
C LYS A 63 1.17 -7.96 9.24
N SER A 64 0.84 -9.22 8.96
CA SER A 64 1.83 -10.25 8.62
C SER A 64 2.61 -9.89 7.35
N THR A 65 1.92 -9.37 6.33
CA THR A 65 2.54 -8.90 5.08
C THR A 65 3.52 -7.76 5.33
N LEU A 66 3.14 -6.74 6.10
CA LEU A 66 4.06 -5.63 6.44
C LEU A 66 5.33 -6.14 7.15
N SER A 67 5.19 -7.12 8.04
CA SER A 67 6.33 -7.75 8.74
C SER A 67 7.26 -8.51 7.78
N MET A 68 6.72 -9.14 6.73
CA MET A 68 7.52 -9.76 5.67
C MET A 68 8.21 -8.72 4.80
N MET A 69 7.50 -7.67 4.36
CA MET A 69 8.07 -6.56 3.57
C MET A 69 9.28 -5.94 4.25
N ARG A 70 9.16 -5.62 5.54
CA ARG A 70 10.27 -5.09 6.34
C ARG A 70 11.53 -5.96 6.30
N ARG A 71 11.39 -7.29 6.29
CA ARG A 71 12.51 -8.23 6.35
C ARG A 71 13.11 -8.52 4.98
N GLY A 72 12.27 -8.57 3.95
CA GLY A 72 12.66 -9.04 2.61
C GLY A 72 13.05 -7.92 1.64
N TRP A 73 12.58 -6.70 1.86
CA TRP A 73 12.91 -5.58 0.98
C TRP A 73 14.13 -4.82 1.50
N ASP A 74 15.00 -4.44 0.57
CA ASP A 74 16.05 -3.46 0.82
C ASP A 74 15.42 -2.10 1.17
N LYS A 75 16.21 -1.28 1.86
CA LYS A 75 15.83 0.04 2.32
C LYS A 75 15.93 1.11 1.24
N THR A 76 16.38 0.74 0.04
CA THR A 76 16.47 1.63 -1.12
C THR A 76 15.23 1.47 -1.98
N PHE A 77 14.42 2.54 -2.06
CA PHE A 77 13.19 2.58 -2.83
C PHE A 77 13.31 3.56 -3.99
N VAL A 78 12.69 3.23 -5.13
CA VAL A 78 12.59 4.09 -6.31
C VAL A 78 11.12 4.24 -6.67
N LEU A 79 10.71 5.49 -6.94
CA LEU A 79 9.40 5.82 -7.48
C LEU A 79 9.48 5.84 -9.00
N ASP A 80 8.83 4.88 -9.66
CA ASP A 80 8.86 4.71 -11.11
C ASP A 80 7.83 5.58 -11.82
N SER A 81 6.62 5.61 -11.28
CA SER A 81 5.50 6.37 -11.86
C SER A 81 4.54 6.84 -10.78
N PHE A 82 3.83 7.92 -11.11
CA PHE A 82 2.89 8.59 -10.23
C PHE A 82 1.73 9.12 -11.07
N GLU A 83 0.51 8.73 -10.72
CA GLU A 83 -0.71 9.17 -11.40
C GLU A 83 -1.82 9.47 -10.37
N ILE A 84 -2.52 10.59 -10.55
CA ILE A 84 -3.73 10.94 -9.77
C ILE A 84 -4.92 10.95 -10.72
N LYS A 85 -5.96 10.20 -10.36
CA LYS A 85 -7.24 10.10 -11.07
C LYS A 85 -8.39 10.40 -10.11
N GLY A 86 -8.78 11.67 -10.04
CA GLY A 86 -9.80 12.13 -9.10
C GLY A 86 -9.37 11.88 -7.65
N ASP A 87 -10.08 10.99 -6.96
CA ASP A 87 -9.82 10.63 -5.56
C ASP A 87 -8.92 9.40 -5.40
N GLU A 88 -8.33 8.87 -6.48
CA GLU A 88 -7.37 7.77 -6.42
C GLU A 88 -5.99 8.20 -6.92
N ALA A 89 -4.94 7.68 -6.28
CA ALA A 89 -3.56 7.85 -6.69
C ALA A 89 -2.87 6.49 -6.83
N ILE A 90 -2.17 6.29 -7.93
CA ILE A 90 -1.45 5.06 -8.24
C ILE A 90 0.04 5.42 -8.32
N ILE A 91 0.85 4.75 -7.51
CA ILE A 91 2.28 4.97 -7.41
C ILE A 91 2.99 3.65 -7.63
N GLN A 92 3.87 3.57 -8.63
CA GLN A 92 4.71 2.39 -8.81
C GLN A 92 5.99 2.55 -8.00
N ILE A 93 6.25 1.58 -7.12
CA ILE A 93 7.48 1.50 -6.35
C ILE A 93 8.32 0.30 -6.78
N ASN A 94 9.63 0.49 -6.69
CA ASN A 94 10.64 -0.55 -6.74
C ASN A 94 11.47 -0.51 -5.46
N ALA A 95 11.87 -1.69 -4.99
CA ALA A 95 12.87 -1.89 -3.98
C ALA A 95 13.69 -3.15 -4.32
N GLU A 96 14.96 -3.16 -3.98
CA GLU A 96 15.75 -4.39 -4.07
C GLU A 96 15.17 -5.45 -3.10
N GLY A 97 15.19 -6.73 -3.48
CA GLY A 97 14.50 -7.79 -2.71
C GLY A 97 13.00 -7.97 -3.02
N MET A 98 12.38 -7.09 -3.82
CA MET A 98 11.08 -7.36 -4.43
C MET A 98 11.20 -8.42 -5.53
N LYS A 99 10.32 -9.42 -5.56
CA LYS A 99 10.27 -10.44 -6.64
C LYS A 99 9.94 -9.84 -8.01
N SER A 100 9.23 -8.72 -8.05
CA SER A 100 8.73 -8.09 -9.26
C SER A 100 8.89 -6.57 -9.19
N ARG A 101 9.25 -5.97 -10.33
CA ARG A 101 9.37 -4.51 -10.47
C ARG A 101 7.99 -3.86 -10.70
N GLY A 102 7.89 -2.56 -10.42
CA GLY A 102 6.76 -1.70 -10.72
C GLY A 102 5.49 -2.07 -9.94
N GLN A 103 5.63 -2.52 -8.70
CA GLN A 103 4.45 -2.89 -7.92
C GLN A 103 3.65 -1.64 -7.53
N PRO A 104 2.32 -1.63 -7.73
CA PRO A 104 1.51 -0.46 -7.42
C PRO A 104 1.24 -0.37 -5.91
N LEU A 105 1.43 0.82 -5.37
CA LEU A 105 0.74 1.35 -4.19
C LEU A 105 -0.46 2.15 -4.67
N ILE A 106 -1.63 1.94 -4.07
CA ILE A 106 -2.83 2.73 -4.39
C ILE A 106 -3.28 3.46 -3.14
N LEU A 107 -3.44 4.77 -3.25
CA LEU A 107 -4.10 5.59 -2.24
C LEU A 107 -5.45 6.05 -2.75
N LYS A 108 -6.37 6.27 -1.80
CA LYS A 108 -7.68 6.87 -2.04
C LYS A 108 -7.94 7.99 -1.06
N LYS A 109 -8.55 9.07 -1.52
CA LYS A 109 -8.97 10.19 -0.69
C LYS A 109 -10.27 9.84 0.02
N ILE A 110 -10.19 9.65 1.33
CA ILE A 110 -11.30 9.29 2.20
C ILE A 110 -11.39 10.37 3.28
N GLU A 111 -12.54 11.03 3.41
CA GLU A 111 -12.74 12.14 4.36
C GLU A 111 -11.66 13.24 4.27
N ASN A 112 -11.30 13.64 3.05
CA ASN A 112 -10.24 14.61 2.73
C ASN A 112 -8.82 14.21 3.15
N LYS A 113 -8.57 12.93 3.42
CA LYS A 113 -7.22 12.41 3.71
C LYS A 113 -6.86 11.29 2.75
N TRP A 114 -5.63 11.26 2.26
CA TRP A 114 -5.14 10.13 1.48
C TRP A 114 -4.87 8.93 2.38
N LYS A 115 -5.53 7.81 2.08
CA LYS A 115 -5.40 6.54 2.78
C LYS A 115 -4.86 5.47 1.85
N LEU A 116 -4.01 4.61 2.37
CA LEU A 116 -3.50 3.45 1.65
C LEU A 116 -4.61 2.42 1.51
N ILE A 117 -4.94 2.06 0.27
CA ILE A 117 -5.99 1.09 -0.06
C ILE A 117 -5.45 -0.07 -0.90
N TRP A 118 -4.16 -0.11 -1.18
CA TRP A 118 -3.52 -1.24 -1.83
C TRP A 118 -2.03 -1.29 -1.52
N ILE A 119 -1.56 -2.46 -1.11
CA ILE A 119 -0.13 -2.80 -1.10
C ILE A 119 0.07 -4.07 -1.92
N PRO A 120 1.24 -4.25 -2.55
CA PRO A 120 1.56 -5.49 -3.22
C PRO A 120 1.84 -6.62 -2.21
N THR A 121 0.80 -7.38 -1.88
CA THR A 121 0.84 -8.48 -0.89
C THR A 121 1.44 -9.78 -1.44
N TRP A 122 1.60 -9.90 -2.76
CA TRP A 122 1.91 -11.15 -3.48
C TRP A 122 3.40 -11.33 -3.81
N SER A 123 4.25 -10.41 -3.35
CA SER A 123 5.66 -10.30 -3.77
C SER A 123 6.64 -11.16 -2.94
N PHE A 124 6.16 -12.05 -2.07
CA PHE A 124 6.98 -12.85 -1.13
C PHE A 124 6.93 -14.35 -1.42
#